data_AF-A0A432WT32-F1
#
_entry.id   AF-A0A432WT32-F1
#
_cell.length_a   1.000
_cell.length_b   1.000
_cell.length_c   1.000
_cell.angle_alpha   90.00
_cell.angle_beta   90.00
_cell.angle_gamma   90.00
#
_symmetry.space_group_name_H-M   'P 1'
#
loop_
_entity.id
_entity.type
_entity.pdbx_description
1 polymer ?
#
loop_
_entity_poly.entity_id
_entity_poly.type
_entity_poly.pdbx_seq_one_letter_code
_entity_poly.pdbx_strand_id
1 'polypeptide(L)'
;MDFEAPYEGKKSNGIYDYLSLASDTKHQGAEAVKDSKSDDAWYFFYQRQAAYAKYANSIFSMPTEKQALSLISSVNKSLGNVLRNEDKYRLAPRHIIYWYAWREVSRRANKSMKTSLNSYFNRCKFEGTQLANAQRLVTDESRGYPDFSRIQAVISGWS
;
A
#
# COMPACT_ATOMS: atom_id res chain seq x y z
N MET A 1 -5.54 -0.96 26.76
CA MET A 1 -4.94 -0.20 25.64
C MET A 1 -6.06 0.65 25.10
N ASP A 2 -6.14 1.90 25.57
CA ASP A 2 -7.19 2.82 25.18
C ASP A 2 -6.85 3.34 23.79
N PHE A 3 -7.58 2.86 22.79
CA PHE A 3 -7.49 3.40 21.44
C PHE A 3 -8.14 4.79 21.47
N GLU A 4 -7.33 5.83 21.61
CA GLU A 4 -7.78 7.20 21.39
C GLU A 4 -8.46 7.30 20.02
N ALA A 5 -9.55 8.08 19.99
CA ALA A 5 -10.38 8.30 18.83
C ALA A 5 -9.54 8.64 17.58
N PRO A 6 -9.99 8.25 16.37
CA PRO A 6 -9.21 8.44 15.15
C PRO A 6 -8.85 9.91 14.98
N TYR A 7 -7.55 10.20 15.02
CA TYR A 7 -6.92 11.51 14.86
C TYR A 7 -7.64 12.35 13.80
N GLU A 8 -8.50 13.27 14.23
CA GLU A 8 -9.20 14.17 13.31
C GLU A 8 -8.17 15.21 12.85
N GLY A 9 -7.89 15.24 11.55
CA GLY A 9 -6.88 16.15 10.99
C GLY A 9 -7.12 17.61 11.41
N LYS A 10 -6.05 18.39 11.58
CA LYS A 10 -6.16 19.82 11.93
C LYS A 10 -7.08 20.53 10.93
N LYS A 11 -8.06 21.29 11.45
CA LYS A 11 -8.91 22.16 10.63
C LYS A 11 -8.12 23.39 10.21
N SER A 12 -8.00 23.61 8.91
CA SER A 12 -7.52 24.86 8.32
C SER A 12 -8.65 25.38 7.42
N ASN A 13 -9.18 26.57 7.74
CA ASN A 13 -10.26 27.23 6.99
C ASN A 13 -11.52 26.37 6.73
N GLY A 14 -11.88 25.47 7.64
CA GLY A 14 -13.06 24.59 7.50
C GLY A 14 -12.85 23.35 6.63
N ILE A 15 -11.64 23.16 6.08
CA ILE A 15 -11.23 21.95 5.36
C ILE A 15 -10.36 21.11 6.30
N TYR A 16 -10.71 19.85 6.48
CA TYR A 16 -9.87 18.91 7.21
C TYR A 16 -8.59 18.66 6.41
N ASP A 17 -7.42 18.91 7.02
CA ASP A 17 -6.13 18.65 6.38
C ASP A 17 -5.78 17.15 6.44
N TYR A 18 -6.45 16.39 5.58
CA TYR A 18 -6.25 14.95 5.47
C TYR A 18 -4.88 14.57 4.87
N LEU A 19 -4.21 15.48 4.15
CA LEU A 19 -2.86 15.23 3.63
C LEU A 19 -1.82 15.32 4.74
N SER A 20 -1.93 16.32 5.62
CA SER A 20 -1.08 16.39 6.82
C SER A 20 -1.30 15.20 7.73
N LEU A 21 -2.56 14.80 7.96
CA LEU A 21 -2.86 13.56 8.71
C LEU A 21 -2.21 12.32 8.08
N ALA A 22 -2.28 12.17 6.75
CA ALA A 22 -1.64 11.08 6.04
C ALA A 22 -0.09 11.14 6.12
N SER A 23 0.49 12.32 6.30
CA SER A 23 1.91 12.51 6.51
C SER A 23 2.31 12.11 7.94
N ASP A 24 1.59 12.59 8.95
CA ASP A 24 1.86 12.30 10.36
C ASP A 24 1.77 10.79 10.64
N THR A 25 0.70 10.14 10.17
CA THR A 25 0.52 8.69 10.29
C THR A 25 1.58 7.89 9.53
N LYS A 26 2.13 8.43 8.44
CA LYS A 26 3.29 7.81 7.76
C LYS A 26 4.53 7.82 8.66
N HIS A 27 4.79 8.94 9.35
CA HIS A 27 5.93 9.07 10.26
C HIS A 27 5.78 8.14 11.46
N GLN A 28 4.61 8.17 12.11
CA GLN A 28 4.29 7.29 13.24
C GLN A 28 4.40 5.81 12.87
N GLY A 29 3.85 5.41 11.72
CA GLY A 29 3.98 4.03 11.23
C GLY A 29 5.43 3.63 10.94
N ALA A 30 6.26 4.55 10.43
CA ALA A 30 7.67 4.29 10.21
C ALA A 30 8.47 4.17 11.52
N GLU A 31 8.13 4.94 12.54
CA GLU A 31 8.70 4.83 13.89
C GLU A 31 8.30 3.52 14.54
N ALA A 32 7.02 3.13 14.49
CA ALA A 32 6.55 1.85 14.99
C ALA A 32 7.26 0.66 14.31
N VAL A 33 7.55 0.74 13.01
CA VAL A 33 8.37 -0.27 12.31
C VAL A 33 9.80 -0.33 12.87
N LYS A 34 10.43 0.81 13.15
CA LYS A 34 11.79 0.85 13.73
C LYS A 34 11.81 0.25 15.13
N ASP A 35 10.76 0.52 15.90
CA ASP A 35 10.58 0.01 17.26
C ASP A 35 10.09 -1.46 17.29
N SER A 36 9.92 -2.10 16.13
CA SER A 36 9.39 -3.46 16.00
C SER A 36 7.99 -3.63 16.60
N LYS A 37 7.18 -2.56 16.63
CA LYS A 37 5.78 -2.54 17.06
C LYS A 37 4.87 -2.73 15.84
N SER A 38 4.76 -3.96 15.37
CA SER A 38 4.07 -4.27 14.11
C SER A 38 2.58 -3.88 14.13
N ASP A 39 1.87 -4.13 15.24
CA ASP A 39 0.44 -3.79 15.37
C ASP A 39 0.20 -2.28 15.27
N ASP A 40 1.05 -1.48 15.93
CA ASP A 40 1.01 -0.02 15.84
C ASP A 40 1.32 0.46 14.41
N ALA A 41 2.31 -0.15 13.76
CA ALA A 41 2.64 0.16 12.37
C ALA A 41 1.46 -0.12 11.43
N TRP A 42 0.78 -1.26 11.62
CA TRP A 42 -0.44 -1.60 10.90
C TRP A 42 -1.53 -0.56 11.12
N TYR A 43 -1.81 -0.22 12.38
CA TYR A 43 -2.79 0.79 12.74
C TYR A 43 -2.50 2.12 12.02
N PHE A 44 -1.29 2.66 12.14
CA PHE A 44 -0.94 3.94 11.52
C PHE A 44 -1.00 3.90 9.99
N PHE A 45 -0.60 2.80 9.35
CA PHE A 45 -0.72 2.69 7.90
C PHE A 45 -2.18 2.57 7.43
N TYR A 46 -3.07 1.90 8.17
CA TYR A 46 -4.49 1.93 7.87
C TYR A 46 -5.10 3.31 8.07
N GLN A 47 -4.71 4.04 9.12
CA GLN A 47 -5.14 5.42 9.34
C GLN A 47 -4.70 6.33 8.19
N ARG A 48 -3.49 6.14 7.67
CA ARG A 48 -3.01 6.83 6.47
C ARG A 48 -3.87 6.54 5.24
N GLN A 49 -4.26 5.27 5.06
CA GLN A 49 -5.13 4.87 3.96
C GLN A 49 -6.50 5.54 4.06
N ALA A 50 -7.08 5.56 5.26
CA ALA A 50 -8.34 6.25 5.54
C ALA A 50 -8.24 7.76 5.32
N ALA A 51 -7.14 8.39 5.71
CA ALA A 51 -6.89 9.81 5.47
C ALA A 51 -6.85 10.12 3.96
N TYR A 52 -6.19 9.30 3.14
CA TYR A 52 -6.21 9.47 1.68
C TYR A 52 -7.60 9.27 1.07
N ALA A 53 -8.41 8.35 1.58
CA ALA A 53 -9.79 8.18 1.14
C ALA A 53 -10.65 9.40 1.47
N LYS A 54 -10.54 9.92 2.70
CA LYS A 54 -11.21 11.16 3.13
C LYS A 54 -10.75 12.37 2.29
N TYR A 55 -9.44 12.49 2.03
CA TYR A 55 -8.89 13.52 1.14
C TYR A 55 -9.54 13.46 -0.25
N ALA A 56 -9.55 12.28 -0.88
CA ALA A 56 -10.13 12.11 -2.21
C ALA A 56 -11.61 12.50 -2.29
N ASN A 57 -12.38 12.21 -1.24
CA ASN A 57 -13.80 12.60 -1.14
C ASN A 57 -13.99 14.10 -0.83
N SER A 58 -12.98 14.77 -0.27
CA SER A 58 -13.09 16.16 0.20
C SER A 58 -12.73 17.21 -0.85
N ILE A 59 -12.02 16.84 -1.92
CA ILE A 59 -11.61 17.81 -2.94
C ILE A 59 -12.72 18.05 -3.96
N PHE A 60 -13.11 19.33 -4.12
CA PHE A 60 -14.17 19.77 -5.04
C PHE A 60 -13.79 19.60 -6.52
N SER A 61 -12.50 19.74 -6.84
CA SER A 61 -11.95 19.34 -8.14
C SER A 61 -11.68 17.84 -8.09
N MET A 62 -12.72 17.03 -8.32
CA MET A 62 -12.68 15.59 -8.12
C MET A 62 -11.37 14.99 -8.67
N PRO A 63 -10.57 14.28 -7.86
CA PRO A 63 -9.52 13.48 -8.43
C PRO A 63 -10.23 12.44 -9.28
N THR A 64 -9.69 12.12 -10.45
CA THR A 64 -10.18 10.93 -11.14
C THR A 64 -10.08 9.76 -10.16
N GLU A 65 -11.07 8.87 -10.15
CA GLU A 65 -11.08 7.68 -9.30
C GLU A 65 -9.71 6.94 -9.30
N LYS A 66 -9.07 6.91 -10.47
CA LYS A 66 -7.70 6.40 -10.67
C LYS A 66 -6.64 7.10 -9.81
N GLN A 67 -6.69 8.43 -9.71
CA GLN A 67 -5.76 9.20 -8.88
C GLN A 67 -5.98 8.93 -7.39
N ALA A 68 -7.24 8.83 -6.94
CA ALA A 68 -7.58 8.48 -5.57
C ALA A 68 -7.06 7.07 -5.21
N LEU A 69 -7.35 6.08 -6.05
CA LEU A 69 -6.90 4.71 -5.84
C LEU A 69 -5.38 4.55 -5.96
N SER A 70 -4.72 5.31 -6.85
CA SER A 70 -3.24 5.35 -6.93
C SER A 70 -2.60 5.96 -5.66
N LEU A 71 -3.29 6.90 -5.01
CA LEU A 71 -2.83 7.49 -3.75
C LEU A 71 -3.03 6.51 -2.58
N ILE A 72 -4.22 5.92 -2.46
CA ILE A 72 -4.57 4.91 -1.46
C ILE A 72 -3.63 3.69 -1.56
N SER A 73 -3.39 3.19 -2.78
CA SER A 73 -2.49 2.04 -3.01
C SER A 73 -1.05 2.31 -2.63
N SER A 74 -0.61 3.58 -2.55
CA SER A 74 0.76 3.93 -2.14
C SER A 74 1.14 3.43 -0.73
N VAL A 75 0.14 3.23 0.13
CA VAL A 75 0.31 2.70 1.49
C VAL A 75 0.73 1.23 1.47
N ASN A 76 0.31 0.46 0.46
CA ASN A 76 0.54 -0.98 0.40
C ASN A 76 2.02 -1.37 0.32
N LYS A 77 2.91 -0.48 -0.16
CA LYS A 77 4.36 -0.72 -0.04
C LYS A 77 4.78 -0.90 1.42
N SER A 78 4.26 -0.05 2.31
CA SER A 78 4.60 -0.05 3.73
C SER A 78 3.99 -1.27 4.42
N LEU A 79 2.73 -1.59 4.12
CA LEU A 79 2.05 -2.80 4.63
C LEU A 79 2.80 -4.08 4.23
N GLY A 80 3.23 -4.17 2.97
CA GLY A 80 4.05 -5.29 2.50
C GLY A 80 5.41 -5.37 3.19
N ASN A 81 5.99 -4.24 3.62
CA ASN A 81 7.22 -4.23 4.43
C ASN A 81 6.99 -4.70 5.86
N VAL A 82 5.91 -4.27 6.51
CA VAL A 82 5.56 -4.75 7.86
C VAL A 82 5.41 -6.26 7.84
N LEU A 83 4.62 -6.80 6.91
CA LEU A 83 4.45 -8.25 6.75
C LEU A 83 5.77 -9.00 6.57
N ARG A 84 6.73 -8.40 5.88
CA ARG A 84 8.05 -9.00 5.72
C ARG A 84 8.88 -8.98 6.99
N ASN A 85 8.83 -7.90 7.76
CA ASN A 85 9.53 -7.81 9.03
C ASN A 85 8.93 -8.78 10.07
N GLU A 86 7.65 -9.13 9.91
CA GLU A 86 6.95 -10.14 10.70
C GLU A 86 7.13 -11.59 10.17
N ASP A 87 8.03 -11.83 9.22
CA ASP A 87 8.21 -13.12 8.55
C ASP A 87 6.94 -13.69 7.86
N LYS A 88 5.91 -12.86 7.63
CA LYS A 88 4.66 -13.21 6.92
C LYS A 88 4.85 -13.11 5.40
N TYR A 89 5.87 -13.81 4.92
CA TYR A 89 6.35 -13.79 3.53
C TYR A 89 5.29 -14.16 2.48
N ARG A 90 4.35 -15.04 2.82
CA ARG A 90 3.25 -15.42 1.92
C ARG A 90 2.19 -14.33 1.73
N LEU A 91 2.08 -13.41 2.69
CA LEU A 91 1.07 -12.35 2.67
C LEU A 91 1.61 -11.04 2.08
N ALA A 92 2.90 -10.75 2.22
CA ALA A 92 3.48 -9.50 1.72
C ALA A 92 3.29 -9.25 0.20
N PRO A 93 3.39 -10.26 -0.69
CA PRO A 93 3.36 -10.08 -2.14
C PRO A 93 2.10 -9.40 -2.66
N ARG A 94 0.92 -9.68 -2.10
CA ARG A 94 -0.34 -9.07 -2.57
C ARG A 94 -0.32 -7.55 -2.47
N HIS A 95 0.24 -7.02 -1.37
CA HIS A 95 0.36 -5.59 -1.16
C HIS A 95 1.38 -4.98 -2.11
N ILE A 96 2.51 -5.65 -2.34
CA ILE A 96 3.56 -5.16 -3.23
C ILE A 96 3.13 -5.18 -4.69
N ILE A 97 2.48 -6.25 -5.15
CA ILE A 97 1.95 -6.36 -6.51
C ILE A 97 0.87 -5.31 -6.73
N TYR A 98 -0.08 -5.16 -5.80
CA TYR A 98 -1.12 -4.13 -5.91
C TYR A 98 -0.54 -2.72 -5.98
N TRP A 99 0.40 -2.40 -5.09
CA TRP A 99 1.13 -1.13 -5.13
C TRP A 99 1.82 -0.91 -6.47
N TYR A 100 2.52 -1.93 -6.97
CA TYR A 100 3.29 -1.83 -8.20
C TYR A 100 2.38 -1.67 -9.43
N ALA A 101 1.28 -2.42 -9.51
CA ALA A 101 0.31 -2.31 -10.60
C ALA A 101 -0.27 -0.87 -10.70
N TRP A 102 -0.62 -0.27 -9.57
CA TRP A 102 -1.06 1.14 -9.54
C TRP A 102 0.01 2.15 -9.95
N ARG A 103 1.30 1.81 -9.78
CA ARG A 103 2.42 2.65 -10.23
C ARG A 103 2.64 2.56 -11.74
N GLU A 104 2.42 1.40 -12.34
CA GLU A 104 2.41 1.25 -13.80
C GLU A 104 1.22 2.03 -14.41
N VAL A 105 0.00 1.88 -13.88
CA VAL A 105 -1.20 2.62 -14.33
C VAL A 105 -0.99 4.13 -14.30
N SER A 106 -0.38 4.65 -13.23
CA SER A 106 -0.11 6.08 -13.06
C SER A 106 1.15 6.56 -13.80
N ARG A 107 1.81 5.70 -14.60
CA ARG A 107 3.08 5.97 -15.30
C ARG A 107 4.19 6.49 -14.37
N ARG A 108 4.16 6.04 -13.10
CA ARG A 108 5.13 6.35 -12.05
C ARG A 108 6.06 5.18 -11.74
N ALA A 109 5.88 4.06 -12.42
CA ALA A 109 6.80 2.93 -12.33
C ALA A 109 8.17 3.30 -12.91
N ASN A 110 9.23 2.90 -12.22
CA ASN A 110 10.60 3.15 -12.65
C ASN A 110 11.49 1.91 -12.43
N LYS A 111 12.72 1.96 -12.96
CA LYS A 111 13.67 0.84 -12.90
C LYS A 111 13.97 0.37 -11.47
N SER A 112 14.06 1.30 -10.51
CA SER A 112 14.28 0.98 -9.09
C SER A 112 13.13 0.17 -8.49
N MET A 113 11.90 0.44 -8.92
CA MET A 113 10.73 -0.31 -8.46
C MET A 113 10.74 -1.74 -9.01
N LYS A 114 11.17 -1.97 -10.27
CA LYS A 114 11.33 -3.32 -10.83
C LYS A 114 12.32 -4.15 -10.03
N THR A 115 13.47 -3.57 -9.67
CA THR A 115 14.46 -4.21 -8.79
C THR A 115 13.88 -4.51 -7.40
N SER A 116 13.04 -3.61 -6.89
CA SER A 116 12.35 -3.82 -5.61
C SER A 116 11.43 -5.03 -5.68
N LEU A 117 10.59 -5.15 -6.72
CA LEU A 117 9.69 -6.30 -6.93
C LEU A 117 10.46 -7.63 -6.91
N ASN A 118 11.59 -7.71 -7.62
CA ASN A 118 12.46 -8.88 -7.60
C ASN A 118 12.96 -9.20 -6.19
N SER A 119 13.38 -8.17 -5.45
CA SER A 119 13.86 -8.32 -4.06
C SER A 119 12.77 -8.77 -3.10
N TYR A 120 11.50 -8.36 -3.32
CA TYR A 120 10.36 -8.90 -2.56
C TYR A 120 10.18 -10.38 -2.89
N PHE A 121 10.10 -10.73 -4.17
CA PHE A 121 9.84 -12.10 -4.60
C PHE A 121 10.87 -13.12 -4.14
N ASN A 122 12.16 -12.80 -4.31
CA ASN A 122 13.24 -13.70 -3.90
C ASN A 122 13.21 -14.01 -2.40
N ARG A 123 12.60 -13.14 -1.59
CA ARG A 123 12.46 -13.33 -0.14
C ARG A 123 11.15 -14.00 0.26
N CYS A 124 10.19 -14.13 -0.66
CA CYS A 124 8.86 -14.65 -0.33
C CYS A 124 8.78 -16.19 -0.24
N LYS A 125 9.91 -16.90 -0.47
CA LYS A 125 10.04 -18.36 -0.34
C LYS A 125 8.93 -19.16 -1.03
N PHE A 126 8.40 -18.68 -2.17
CA PHE A 126 7.46 -19.45 -2.97
C PHE A 126 8.18 -20.61 -3.65
N GLU A 127 7.66 -21.81 -3.49
CA GLU A 127 8.18 -23.01 -4.13
C GLU A 127 7.58 -23.13 -5.55
N GLY A 128 8.40 -22.92 -6.57
CA GLY A 128 8.00 -23.10 -7.97
C GLY A 128 7.32 -21.90 -8.63
N THR A 129 7.03 -20.82 -7.90
CA THR A 129 6.54 -19.58 -8.52
C THR A 129 7.68 -18.75 -9.07
N GLN A 130 7.74 -18.61 -10.39
CA GLN A 130 8.74 -17.78 -11.06
C GLN A 130 8.40 -16.28 -10.91
N LEU A 131 9.43 -15.46 -10.72
CA LEU A 131 9.33 -13.98 -10.77
C LEU A 131 8.59 -13.47 -12.03
N ALA A 132 8.66 -14.21 -13.14
CA ALA A 132 7.92 -13.92 -14.36
C ALA A 132 6.39 -13.89 -14.14
N ASN A 133 5.85 -14.76 -13.28
CA ASN A 133 4.43 -14.79 -12.93
C ASN A 133 4.02 -13.51 -12.20
N ALA A 134 4.88 -13.00 -11.31
CA ALA A 134 4.67 -11.72 -10.62
C ALA A 134 4.57 -10.56 -11.61
N GLN A 135 5.54 -10.49 -12.52
CA GLN A 135 5.65 -9.42 -13.52
C GLN A 135 4.49 -9.49 -14.51
N ARG A 136 4.06 -10.70 -14.88
CA ARG A 136 2.88 -10.92 -15.71
C ARG A 136 1.61 -10.46 -14.99
N LEU A 137 1.41 -10.85 -13.73
CA LEU A 137 0.25 -10.42 -12.94
C LEU A 137 0.20 -8.89 -12.81
N VAL A 138 1.33 -8.25 -12.51
CA VAL A 138 1.45 -6.78 -12.55
C VAL A 138 1.00 -6.23 -13.90
N THR A 139 1.51 -6.77 -15.00
CA THR A 139 1.21 -6.30 -16.36
C THR A 139 -0.28 -6.42 -16.67
N ASP A 140 -0.88 -7.57 -16.34
CA ASP A 140 -2.29 -7.85 -16.58
C ASP A 140 -3.20 -6.92 -15.76
N GLU A 141 -2.90 -6.71 -14.47
CA GLU A 141 -3.65 -5.80 -13.59
C GLU A 141 -3.48 -4.33 -13.97
N SER A 142 -2.34 -3.96 -14.56
CA SER A 142 -2.04 -2.58 -14.95
C SER A 142 -2.74 -2.13 -16.24
N ARG A 143 -3.43 -3.03 -16.95
CA ARG A 143 -4.22 -2.67 -18.15
C ARG A 143 -5.50 -1.92 -17.81
N GLY A 144 -5.97 -2.01 -16.56
CA GLY A 144 -7.22 -1.42 -16.10
C GLY A 144 -7.09 -0.81 -14.72
N TYR A 145 -8.05 -1.12 -13.86
CA TYR A 145 -8.01 -0.79 -12.44
C TYR A 145 -7.51 -2.04 -11.69
N PRO A 146 -6.30 -2.00 -11.10
CA PRO A 146 -5.80 -3.12 -10.32
C PRO A 146 -6.78 -3.48 -9.21
N ASP A 147 -7.10 -4.77 -9.09
CA ASP A 147 -8.02 -5.31 -8.09
C ASP A 147 -7.24 -6.10 -7.03
N PHE A 148 -7.28 -5.59 -5.79
CA PHE A 148 -6.57 -6.22 -4.67
C PHE A 148 -7.08 -7.64 -4.38
N SER A 149 -8.38 -7.88 -4.49
CA SER A 149 -9.01 -9.18 -4.21
C SER A 149 -8.59 -10.21 -5.25
N ARG A 150 -8.56 -9.81 -6.53
CA ARG A 150 -8.07 -10.66 -7.62
C ARG A 150 -6.59 -11.00 -7.45
N ILE A 151 -5.76 -10.01 -7.13
CA ILE A 151 -4.33 -10.22 -6.86
C ILE A 151 -4.16 -11.19 -5.68
N GLN A 152 -4.89 -10.98 -4.59
CA GLN A 152 -4.86 -11.87 -3.43
C GLN A 152 -5.26 -13.31 -3.80
N ALA A 153 -6.30 -13.50 -4.61
CA ALA A 153 -6.74 -14.82 -5.03
C ALA A 153 -5.67 -15.55 -5.86
N VAL A 154 -5.05 -14.87 -6.83
CA VAL A 154 -3.98 -15.45 -7.66
C VAL A 154 -2.78 -15.86 -6.80
N ILE A 155 -2.34 -14.98 -5.91
CA ILE A 155 -1.18 -15.25 -5.03
C ILE A 155 -1.46 -16.38 -4.04
N SER A 156 -2.70 -16.49 -3.55
CA SER A 156 -3.09 -17.58 -2.65
C SER A 156 -3.02 -18.96 -3.31
N GLY A 157 -3.05 -19.02 -4.65
CA GLY A 157 -2.85 -20.24 -5.42
C GLY A 157 -1.38 -20.57 -5.73
N TRP A 158 -0.43 -19.75 -5.28
CA TRP A 158 1.00 -20.03 -5.44
C TRP A 158 1.51 -20.94 -4.32
N SER A 159 2.21 -22.00 -4.71
CA SER A 159 2.97 -22.87 -3.80
C SER A 159 4.30 -22.25 -3.40
#